data_AF-A0A9D6UDT6-F1
#
_entry.id   AF-A0A9D6UDT6-F1
#
_cell.length_a   1.000
_cell.length_b   1.000
_cell.length_c   1.000
_cell.angle_alpha   90.00
_cell.angle_beta   90.00
_cell.angle_gamma   90.00
#
_symmetry.space_group_name_H-M   'P 1'
#
loop_
_entity.id
_entity.type
_entity.pdbx_description
1 polymer ?
#
loop_
_entity_poly.entity_id
_entity_poly.type
_entity_poly.pdbx_seq_one_letter_code
_entity_poly.pdbx_strand_id
1 'polypeptide(L)'
;APSGARDEIAVAQSEPGLWRARFDAKEMGLWRFESEGLTALVNVGPPNPREFREVASTTEKLQPLVEATGGTARRLSNGGADTVSMPRVVELRDANRYGGSDWIGIRQTGASTLVGVEIAPLGLGLWAMLALVGAVVAAWAWEGRR
;
A
#
# COMPACT_ATOMS: atom_id res chain seq x y z
N ALA A 1 -0.74 -14.25 -30.85
CA ALA A 1 -2.05 -14.43 -30.19
C ALA A 1 -1.88 -14.42 -28.66
N PRO A 2 -2.94 -14.10 -27.90
CA PRO A 2 -2.98 -14.23 -26.44
C PRO A 2 -2.65 -15.65 -25.96
N SER A 3 -3.03 -16.68 -26.73
CA SER A 3 -2.64 -18.09 -26.50
C SER A 3 -1.15 -18.39 -26.66
N GLY A 4 -0.37 -17.46 -27.20
CA GLY A 4 1.04 -17.67 -27.55
C GLY A 4 1.26 -18.17 -28.99
N ALA A 5 0.19 -18.51 -29.74
CA ALA A 5 0.30 -18.84 -31.16
C ALA A 5 0.86 -17.66 -31.97
N ARG A 6 1.70 -17.95 -32.96
CA ARG A 6 2.36 -16.97 -33.82
C ARG A 6 2.02 -17.28 -35.27
N ASP A 7 1.66 -16.25 -36.01
CA ASP A 7 1.40 -16.28 -37.45
C ASP A 7 2.08 -15.09 -38.11
N GLU A 8 2.57 -15.29 -39.33
CA GLU A 8 3.07 -14.22 -40.17
C GLU A 8 1.93 -13.58 -40.97
N ILE A 9 1.95 -12.26 -41.05
CA ILE A 9 0.92 -11.48 -41.75
C ILE A 9 1.60 -10.70 -42.86
N ALA A 10 1.14 -10.92 -44.09
CA ALA A 10 1.60 -10.15 -45.23
C ALA A 10 1.09 -8.70 -45.10
N VAL A 11 2.01 -7.74 -45.12
CA VAL A 11 1.72 -6.31 -45.18
C VAL A 11 1.77 -5.83 -46.62
N ALA A 12 0.85 -4.93 -46.99
CA ALA A 12 0.83 -4.29 -48.29
C ALA A 12 1.17 -2.80 -48.14
N GLN A 13 1.99 -2.29 -49.06
CA GLN A 13 2.27 -0.86 -49.10
C GLN A 13 1.01 -0.11 -49.54
N SER A 14 0.54 0.82 -48.72
CA SER A 14 -0.60 1.67 -49.09
C SER A 14 -0.18 3.05 -49.56
N GLU A 15 0.90 3.61 -49.01
CA GLU A 15 1.47 4.91 -49.38
C GLU A 15 3.01 4.82 -49.29
N PRO A 16 3.77 5.76 -49.87
CA PRO A 16 5.22 5.81 -49.70
C PRO A 16 5.60 5.81 -48.20
N GLY A 17 6.24 4.73 -47.73
CA GLY A 17 6.61 4.55 -46.32
C GLY A 17 5.51 4.03 -45.38
N LEU A 18 4.27 3.84 -45.84
CA LEU A 18 3.17 3.31 -45.03
C LEU A 18 2.75 1.93 -45.51
N TRP A 19 2.91 0.95 -44.63
CA TRP A 19 2.48 -0.43 -44.84
C TRP A 19 1.27 -0.74 -43.95
N ARG A 20 0.25 -1.38 -44.51
CA ARG A 20 -0.98 -1.77 -43.79
C ARG A 20 -1.28 -3.25 -44.03
N ALA A 21 -1.79 -3.89 -42.99
CA ALA A 21 -2.42 -5.21 -43.06
C ALA A 21 -3.73 -5.17 -42.26
N ARG A 22 -4.67 -6.03 -42.63
CA ARG A 22 -5.89 -6.29 -41.85
C ARG A 22 -5.81 -7.70 -41.31
N PHE A 23 -6.00 -7.84 -40.01
CA PHE A 23 -5.98 -9.12 -39.31
C PHE A 23 -7.26 -9.27 -38.51
N ASP A 24 -8.03 -10.32 -38.80
CA ASP A 24 -9.25 -10.64 -38.06
C ASP A 24 -8.86 -11.50 -36.84
N ALA A 25 -8.86 -10.88 -35.66
CA ALA A 25 -8.50 -11.54 -34.42
C ALA A 25 -9.57 -12.57 -34.02
N LYS A 26 -9.16 -13.83 -33.87
CA LYS A 26 -10.03 -14.96 -33.50
C LYS A 26 -10.09 -15.25 -32.00
N GLU A 27 -9.21 -14.61 -31.21
CA GLU A 27 -9.12 -14.77 -29.76
C GLU A 27 -9.24 -13.41 -29.06
N MET A 28 -9.91 -13.42 -27.90
CA MET A 28 -9.96 -12.28 -27.00
C MET A 28 -8.67 -12.19 -26.16
N GLY A 29 -8.19 -10.98 -25.93
CA GLY A 29 -7.05 -10.70 -25.06
C GLY A 29 -6.03 -9.75 -25.68
N LEU A 30 -4.84 -9.73 -25.08
CA LEU A 30 -3.75 -8.86 -25.52
C LEU A 30 -2.95 -9.53 -26.65
N TRP A 31 -3.02 -8.95 -27.83
CA TRP A 31 -2.24 -9.34 -29.01
C TRP A 31 -0.94 -8.56 -29.07
N ARG A 32 0.08 -9.20 -29.67
CA ARG A 32 1.38 -8.61 -29.93
C ARG A 32 1.71 -8.73 -31.41
N PHE A 33 2.07 -7.60 -32.02
CA PHE A 33 2.58 -7.53 -33.38
C PHE A 33 4.04 -7.11 -33.34
N GLU A 34 4.92 -7.83 -34.04
CA GLU A 34 6.37 -7.59 -34.06
C GLU A 34 6.80 -7.37 -35.52
N SER A 35 7.62 -6.35 -35.77
CA SER A 35 8.16 -6.04 -37.11
C SER A 35 9.52 -5.35 -36.98
N GLU A 36 10.59 -5.97 -37.46
CA GLU A 36 11.96 -5.40 -37.50
C GLU A 36 12.39 -4.66 -36.21
N GLY A 37 12.13 -5.27 -35.04
CA GLY A 37 12.49 -4.70 -33.73
C GLY A 37 11.44 -3.78 -33.11
N LEU A 38 10.35 -3.45 -33.83
CA LEU A 38 9.19 -2.76 -33.30
C LEU A 38 8.19 -3.76 -32.71
N THR A 39 7.58 -3.41 -31.59
CA THR A 39 6.52 -4.20 -30.95
C THR A 39 5.32 -3.31 -30.65
N ALA A 40 4.14 -3.75 -31.07
CA ALA A 40 2.86 -3.11 -30.74
C ALA A 40 1.96 -4.09 -29.99
N LEU A 41 1.30 -3.58 -28.94
CA LEU A 41 0.32 -4.33 -28.15
C LEU A 41 -1.08 -3.81 -28.44
N VAL A 42 -2.00 -4.72 -28.75
CA VAL A 42 -3.39 -4.38 -29.07
C VAL A 42 -4.32 -5.26 -28.23
N ASN A 43 -5.20 -4.64 -27.46
CA ASN A 43 -6.21 -5.36 -26.72
C ASN A 43 -7.44 -5.62 -27.61
N VAL A 44 -7.77 -6.88 -27.82
CA VAL A 44 -8.99 -7.30 -28.52
C VAL A 44 -9.96 -7.82 -27.47
N GLY A 45 -11.00 -7.05 -27.17
CA GLY A 45 -11.97 -7.38 -26.14
C GLY A 45 -13.37 -6.91 -26.51
N PRO A 46 -14.38 -7.30 -25.71
CA PRO A 46 -15.71 -6.75 -25.85
C PRO A 46 -15.67 -5.21 -25.79
N PRO A 47 -16.51 -4.49 -26.56
CA PRO A 47 -16.55 -3.03 -26.53
C PRO A 47 -16.91 -2.45 -25.14
N ASN A 48 -17.43 -3.28 -24.23
CA ASN A 48 -17.72 -2.92 -22.85
C ASN A 48 -17.05 -3.91 -21.88
N PRO A 49 -15.75 -3.72 -21.54
CA PRO A 49 -15.03 -4.58 -20.62
C PRO A 49 -15.69 -4.57 -19.24
N ARG A 50 -15.60 -5.67 -18.48
CA ARG A 50 -16.33 -5.77 -17.20
C ARG A 50 -15.90 -4.69 -16.20
N GLU A 51 -14.64 -4.27 -16.30
CA GLU A 51 -13.96 -3.25 -15.50
C GLU A 51 -14.54 -1.84 -15.73
N PHE A 52 -15.14 -1.59 -16.90
CA PHE A 52 -15.73 -0.29 -17.27
C PHE A 52 -17.26 -0.27 -17.19
N ARG A 53 -17.90 -1.37 -16.82
CA ARG A 53 -19.37 -1.42 -16.71
C ARG A 53 -19.92 -0.64 -15.52
N GLU A 54 -19.10 -0.37 -14.50
CA GLU A 54 -19.56 0.27 -13.27
C GLU A 54 -18.48 1.18 -12.67
N VAL A 55 -18.23 2.30 -13.37
CA VAL A 55 -17.24 3.31 -12.99
C VAL A 55 -17.78 4.29 -11.93
N ALA A 56 -19.07 4.21 -11.63
CA ALA A 56 -19.68 5.02 -10.58
C ALA A 56 -19.15 4.60 -9.21
N SER A 57 -18.62 5.56 -8.46
CA SER A 57 -18.21 5.36 -7.07
C SER A 57 -19.43 4.97 -6.22
N THR A 58 -19.35 3.83 -5.52
CA THR A 58 -20.42 3.23 -4.71
C THR A 58 -19.88 2.76 -3.36
N THR A 59 -20.63 2.97 -2.29
CA THR A 59 -20.30 2.40 -0.95
C THR A 59 -20.98 1.04 -0.73
N GLU A 60 -22.02 0.75 -1.49
CA GLU A 60 -22.92 -0.40 -1.33
C GLU A 60 -22.19 -1.73 -1.54
N LYS A 61 -21.23 -1.80 -2.46
CA LYS A 61 -20.46 -3.03 -2.72
C LYS A 61 -19.62 -3.49 -1.52
N LEU A 62 -19.20 -2.56 -0.67
CA LEU A 62 -18.40 -2.86 0.52
C LEU A 62 -19.27 -3.10 1.76
N GLN A 63 -20.58 -2.88 1.68
CA GLN A 63 -21.50 -3.00 2.81
C GLN A 63 -21.43 -4.37 3.52
N PRO A 64 -21.39 -5.52 2.82
CA PRO A 64 -21.28 -6.83 3.50
C PRO A 64 -20.00 -6.97 4.31
N LEU A 65 -18.89 -6.39 3.82
CA LEU A 65 -17.60 -6.41 4.52
C LEU A 65 -17.62 -5.47 5.73
N VAL A 66 -18.24 -4.30 5.58
CA VAL A 66 -18.43 -3.33 6.66
C VAL A 66 -19.22 -3.95 7.81
N GLU A 67 -20.31 -4.66 7.51
CA GLU A 67 -21.14 -5.34 8.50
C GLU A 67 -20.41 -6.50 9.17
N ALA A 68 -19.66 -7.30 8.41
CA ALA A 68 -18.90 -8.43 8.96
C ALA A 68 -17.73 -8.00 9.86
N THR A 69 -17.10 -6.86 9.56
CA THR A 69 -15.89 -6.38 10.27
C THR A 69 -16.18 -5.32 11.33
N GLY A 70 -17.40 -4.78 11.36
CA GLY A 70 -17.76 -3.62 12.16
C GLY A 70 -17.11 -2.32 11.67
N GLY A 71 -16.61 -2.28 10.43
CA GLY A 71 -15.96 -1.12 9.82
C GLY A 71 -16.93 -0.02 9.39
N THR A 72 -16.49 0.84 8.45
CA THR A 72 -17.35 1.84 7.80
C THR A 72 -16.97 2.03 6.34
N ALA A 73 -17.96 2.31 5.49
CA ALA A 73 -17.76 2.82 4.14
C ALA A 73 -18.54 4.13 4.00
N ARG A 74 -17.87 5.20 3.58
CA ARG A 74 -18.50 6.52 3.45
C ARG A 74 -17.82 7.35 2.37
N ARG A 75 -18.59 8.29 1.84
CA ARG A 75 -18.13 9.28 0.87
C ARG A 75 -17.52 10.47 1.62
N LEU A 76 -16.30 10.86 1.24
CA LEU A 76 -15.57 11.99 1.85
C LEU A 76 -15.75 13.31 1.06
N SER A 77 -16.18 13.21 -0.20
CA SER A 77 -16.48 14.34 -1.08
C SER A 77 -17.59 13.95 -2.07
N ASN A 78 -18.51 14.87 -2.33
CA ASN A 78 -19.61 14.70 -3.28
C ASN A 78 -19.25 15.13 -4.72
N GLY A 79 -17.98 15.47 -4.97
CA GLY A 79 -17.51 15.97 -6.27
C GLY A 79 -17.66 17.49 -6.41
N GLY A 80 -16.74 18.12 -7.14
CA GLY A 80 -16.63 19.59 -7.25
C GLY A 80 -15.62 20.18 -6.26
N ALA A 81 -15.52 21.52 -6.22
CA ALA A 81 -14.67 22.25 -5.27
C ALA A 81 -15.18 22.22 -3.82
N ASP A 82 -16.10 21.30 -3.51
CA ASP A 82 -16.64 21.08 -2.19
C ASP A 82 -15.54 20.62 -1.22
N THR A 83 -15.61 21.14 0.00
CA THR A 83 -14.67 20.85 1.07
C THR A 83 -14.72 19.36 1.41
N VAL A 84 -13.58 18.67 1.27
CA VAL A 84 -13.43 17.27 1.71
C VAL A 84 -13.67 17.22 3.22
N SER A 85 -14.69 16.46 3.64
CA SER A 85 -14.95 16.22 5.07
C SER A 85 -14.16 15.00 5.50
N MET A 86 -13.05 15.24 6.21
CA MET A 86 -12.19 14.17 6.72
C MET A 86 -12.62 13.79 8.15
N PRO A 87 -13.11 12.56 8.39
CA PRO A 87 -13.43 12.10 9.73
C PRO A 87 -12.16 11.90 10.55
N ARG A 88 -12.30 11.91 11.87
CA ARG A 88 -11.18 11.62 12.77
C ARG A 88 -10.69 10.18 12.60
N VAL A 89 -9.38 9.99 12.48
CA VAL A 89 -8.78 8.65 12.44
C VAL A 89 -8.34 8.28 13.85
N VAL A 90 -8.77 7.11 14.32
CA VAL A 90 -8.47 6.59 15.66
C VAL A 90 -7.88 5.20 15.57
N GLU A 91 -6.78 4.94 16.25
CA GLU A 91 -6.21 3.61 16.35
C GLU A 91 -6.87 2.81 17.49
N LEU A 92 -7.23 1.56 17.20
CA LEU A 92 -7.91 0.66 18.13
C LEU A 92 -7.20 -0.69 18.12
N ARG A 93 -6.91 -1.24 19.29
CA ARG A 93 -6.32 -2.59 19.44
C ARG A 93 -7.39 -3.66 19.18
N ASP A 94 -8.36 -3.72 20.08
CA ASP A 94 -9.49 -4.64 20.00
C ASP A 94 -10.79 -3.87 20.17
N ALA A 95 -11.56 -3.79 19.09
CA ALA A 95 -12.88 -3.21 19.09
C ALA A 95 -13.83 -4.08 18.25
N ASN A 96 -15.12 -4.03 18.58
CA ASN A 96 -16.17 -4.64 17.75
C ASN A 96 -16.72 -3.67 16.70
N ARG A 97 -16.30 -2.41 16.74
CA ARG A 97 -16.70 -1.36 15.79
C ARG A 97 -15.51 -0.45 15.50
N TYR A 98 -15.24 -0.24 14.21
CA TYR A 98 -14.14 0.54 13.65
C TYR A 98 -14.64 1.78 12.89
N GLY A 99 -15.72 2.39 13.38
CA GLY A 99 -16.11 3.74 12.99
C GLY A 99 -17.47 4.16 13.53
N GLY A 100 -17.78 5.44 13.35
CA GLY A 100 -18.97 6.09 13.86
C GLY A 100 -19.39 7.29 13.02
N SER A 101 -20.14 8.22 13.62
CA SER A 101 -20.64 9.41 12.93
C SER A 101 -19.52 10.31 12.39
N ASP A 102 -18.47 10.56 13.19
CA ASP A 102 -17.39 11.50 12.88
C ASP A 102 -15.96 10.89 12.98
N TRP A 103 -15.85 9.56 12.99
CA TRP A 103 -14.54 8.90 13.11
C TRP A 103 -14.48 7.54 12.41
N ILE A 104 -13.27 7.16 12.03
CA ILE A 104 -12.93 5.85 11.45
C ILE A 104 -11.82 5.21 12.30
N GLY A 105 -11.97 3.92 12.57
CA GLY A 105 -11.04 3.12 13.34
C GLY A 105 -10.04 2.39 12.46
N ILE A 106 -8.76 2.41 12.82
CA ILE A 106 -7.73 1.54 12.26
C ILE A 106 -7.42 0.46 13.30
N ARG A 107 -7.54 -0.81 12.91
CA ARG A 107 -7.12 -1.93 13.75
C ARG A 107 -5.61 -2.01 13.81
N GLN A 108 -5.05 -1.99 15.02
CA GLN A 108 -3.63 -2.21 15.23
C GLN A 108 -3.32 -3.69 15.01
N THR A 109 -2.50 -4.02 14.00
CA THR A 109 -2.15 -5.40 13.65
C THR A 109 -1.02 -5.98 14.50
N GLY A 110 -0.47 -5.19 15.43
CA GLY A 110 0.67 -5.59 16.26
C GLY A 110 1.96 -5.79 15.47
N ALA A 111 2.00 -5.42 14.18
CA ALA A 111 3.18 -5.55 13.35
C ALA A 111 4.30 -4.64 13.89
N SER A 112 5.37 -5.26 14.35
CA SER A 112 6.59 -4.57 14.78
C SER A 112 7.75 -5.06 13.92
N THR A 113 8.61 -4.12 13.52
CA THR A 113 9.91 -4.42 12.92
C THR A 113 10.97 -4.19 14.00
N LEU A 114 11.79 -5.20 14.26
CA LEU A 114 12.93 -5.04 15.16
C LEU A 114 13.98 -4.14 14.48
N VAL A 115 14.06 -2.87 14.89
CA VAL A 115 14.99 -1.90 14.30
C VAL A 115 16.43 -2.10 14.80
N GLY A 116 16.60 -2.66 16.00
CA GLY A 116 17.91 -2.98 16.55
C GLY A 116 17.81 -3.45 18.00
N VAL A 117 18.90 -4.04 18.48
CA VAL A 117 19.10 -4.39 19.90
C VAL A 117 20.32 -3.62 20.37
N GLU A 118 20.13 -2.70 21.31
CA GLU A 118 21.22 -1.95 21.93
C GLU A 118 21.63 -2.65 23.23
N ILE A 119 22.90 -3.06 23.32
CA ILE A 119 23.46 -3.69 24.51
C ILE A 119 24.40 -2.68 25.16
N ALA A 120 23.94 -2.03 26.22
CA ALA A 120 24.78 -1.13 27.01
C ALA A 120 25.65 -1.95 28.00
N PRO A 121 26.98 -1.79 27.99
CA PRO A 121 27.85 -2.50 28.93
C PRO A 121 27.70 -1.94 30.35
N LEU A 122 27.21 -2.77 31.27
CA LEU A 122 27.01 -2.42 32.70
C LEU A 122 28.33 -2.18 33.47
N GLY A 123 29.48 -2.57 32.90
CA GLY A 123 30.77 -2.52 33.59
C GLY A 123 31.17 -1.12 34.05
N LEU A 124 30.90 -0.08 33.26
CA LEU A 124 31.22 1.30 33.63
C LEU A 124 30.33 1.81 34.78
N GLY A 125 29.06 1.40 34.82
CA GLY A 125 28.12 1.81 35.87
C GLY A 125 28.51 1.30 37.26
N LEU A 126 29.02 0.07 37.34
CA LEU A 126 29.44 -0.53 38.63
C LEU A 126 30.70 0.14 39.19
N TRP A 127 31.69 0.45 38.36
CA TRP A 127 32.88 1.18 38.79
C TRP A 127 32.56 2.60 39.23
N ALA A 128 31.67 3.30 38.51
CA ALA A 128 31.20 4.62 38.91
C ALA A 128 30.45 4.58 40.25
N MET A 129 29.60 3.57 40.47
CA MET A 129 28.91 3.35 41.75
C MET A 129 29.90 3.09 42.89
N LEU A 130 30.90 2.22 42.68
CA LEU A 130 31.94 1.94 43.66
C LEU A 130 32.74 3.20 44.01
N ALA A 131 33.11 4.01 43.02
CA ALA A 131 33.80 5.27 43.24
C ALA A 131 32.94 6.26 44.06
N LEU A 132 31.63 6.33 43.76
CA LEU A 132 30.68 7.17 44.50
C LEU A 132 30.57 6.74 45.97
N VAL A 133 30.37 5.44 46.21
CA VAL A 133 30.30 4.87 47.57
C VAL A 133 31.63 5.12 48.32
N GLY A 134 32.76 4.89 47.65
CA GLY A 134 34.08 5.16 48.20
C GLY A 134 34.28 6.62 48.58
N ALA A 135 33.82 7.56 47.74
CA ALA A 135 33.87 8.99 48.04
C ALA A 135 33.03 9.37 49.26
N VAL A 136 31.81 8.81 49.39
CA VAL A 136 30.94 9.03 50.56
C VAL A 136 31.60 8.50 51.83
N VAL A 137 32.14 7.29 51.81
CA VAL A 137 32.84 6.69 52.95
C VAL A 137 34.08 7.51 53.32
N ALA A 138 34.86 7.96 52.35
CA ALA A 138 36.04 8.79 52.57
C ALA A 138 35.67 10.15 53.19
N ALA A 139 34.61 10.80 52.70
CA ALA A 139 34.11 12.05 53.27
C ALA A 139 33.65 11.87 54.72
N TRP A 140 32.92 10.79 55.01
CA TRP A 140 32.47 10.48 56.37
C TRP A 140 33.64 10.20 57.32
N ALA A 141 34.64 9.45 56.88
CA ALA A 141 35.84 9.16 57.66
C ALA A 141 36.71 10.40 57.89
N TRP A 142 36.71 11.36 56.96
CA TRP A 142 37.41 12.62 57.13
C TRP A 142 36.72 13.52 58.16
N GLU A 143 35.39 13.63 58.08
CA GLU A 143 34.61 14.44 59.03
C GLU A 143 34.66 13.83 60.44
N GLY A 144 34.57 12.50 60.58
CA GLY A 144 34.63 11.84 61.88
C GLY A 144 36.01 11.88 62.58
N ARG A 145 37.04 12.38 61.90
CA ARG A 145 38.38 12.61 62.48
C ARG A 145 38.62 14.06 62.91
N ARG A 146 37.71 14.98 62.59
CA ARG A 146 37.66 16.34 63.13
C ARG A 146 36.79 16.36 64.38
#